data_AF-A0A183HLD3-F1
#
_entry.id   AF-A0A183HLD3-F1
#
_cell.length_a   1.000
_cell.length_b   1.000
_cell.length_c   1.000
_cell.angle_alpha   90.00
_cell.angle_beta   90.00
_cell.angle_gamma   90.00
#
_symmetry.space_group_name_H-M   'P 1'
#
loop_
_entity.id
_entity.type
_entity.pdbx_description
1 polymer ?
#
loop_
_entity_poly.entity_id
_entity_poly.type
_entity_poly.pdbx_seq_one_letter_code
_entity_poly.pdbx_strand_id
1 'polypeptide(L)'
;MYGGNYDAFINYFLAIHRIPHRSVVYVYKKGEHTYKMPIWVGDVAKGVERTIVDPHVIGKTYEFVGPHCYKLSELIDYMYDRAHLSSRFPHRQYRRRNLNYLYRAYVSALELPYKFFRNPSPLSLEWIRVVECTNDVLTGCPTMQDLGITRLVEFELTGGKHAYL
;
A
#
# COMPACT_ATOMS: atom_id res chain seq x y z
N MET A 1 4.13 -1.46 -4.65
CA MET A 1 3.60 -2.40 -5.64
C MET A 1 2.34 -3.04 -5.07
N TYR A 2 1.35 -3.36 -5.91
CA TYR A 2 0.10 -4.01 -5.52
C TYR A 2 -0.37 -5.00 -6.59
N GLY A 3 -1.09 -6.05 -6.17
CA GLY A 3 -1.65 -7.08 -7.06
C GLY A 3 -1.24 -8.51 -6.72
N GLY A 4 -2.07 -9.47 -7.16
CA GLY A 4 -1.93 -10.89 -6.83
C GLY A 4 -2.52 -11.26 -5.46
N ASN A 5 -2.55 -12.57 -5.16
CA ASN A 5 -3.19 -13.08 -3.93
C ASN A 5 -2.43 -12.72 -2.63
N TYR A 6 -1.13 -12.40 -2.74
CA TYR A 6 -0.24 -12.13 -1.60
C TYR A 6 0.23 -10.68 -1.55
N ASP A 7 -0.58 -9.74 -2.03
CA ASP A 7 -0.22 -8.33 -1.98
C ASP A 7 -0.10 -7.83 -0.54
N ALA A 8 1.10 -7.40 -0.14
CA ALA A 8 1.33 -6.85 1.19
C ALA A 8 0.76 -5.43 1.37
N PHE A 9 0.49 -4.69 0.29
CA PHE A 9 0.00 -3.31 0.38
C PHE A 9 -1.52 -3.23 0.59
N ILE A 10 -2.32 -3.83 -0.30
CA ILE A 10 -3.79 -3.82 -0.16
C ILE A 10 -4.21 -4.62 1.08
N ASN A 11 -3.65 -5.82 1.28
CA ASN A 11 -3.99 -6.67 2.44
C ASN A 11 -3.65 -5.97 3.76
N TYR A 12 -2.60 -5.16 3.79
CA TYR A 12 -2.25 -4.38 4.98
C TYR A 12 -3.34 -3.39 5.39
N PHE A 13 -4.04 -2.76 4.46
CA PHE A 13 -5.14 -1.84 4.78
C PHE A 13 -6.46 -2.55 5.08
N LEU A 14 -6.66 -3.74 4.52
CA LEU A 14 -7.88 -4.54 4.70
C LEU A 14 -7.79 -5.57 5.84
N ALA A 15 -6.61 -5.76 6.43
CA ALA A 15 -6.41 -6.69 7.53
C ALA A 15 -7.34 -6.40 8.72
N ILE A 16 -7.91 -7.45 9.33
CA ILE A 16 -8.82 -7.34 10.48
C ILE A 16 -8.15 -6.62 11.66
N HIS A 17 -6.85 -6.86 11.88
CA HIS A 17 -6.06 -6.20 12.93
C HIS A 17 -5.96 -4.68 12.76
N ARG A 18 -6.24 -4.15 11.56
CA ARG A 18 -6.18 -2.73 11.22
C ARG A 18 -7.51 -2.01 11.35
N ILE A 19 -8.59 -2.76 11.47
CA ILE A 19 -9.94 -2.27 11.70
C ILE A 19 -10.30 -2.56 13.18
N PRO A 20 -9.76 -1.81 14.16
CA PRO A 20 -10.10 -2.04 15.55
C PRO A 20 -11.58 -1.71 15.82
N HIS A 21 -12.01 -2.22 16.98
CA HIS A 21 -13.36 -2.11 17.53
C HIS A 21 -14.02 -0.74 17.24
N ARG A 22 -15.18 -0.75 16.55
CA ARG A 22 -15.96 0.41 16.05
C ARG A 22 -15.60 0.99 14.67
N SER A 23 -14.88 0.26 13.81
CA SER A 23 -14.53 0.71 12.43
C SER A 23 -13.76 2.02 12.39
N VAL A 24 -12.88 2.22 13.39
CA VAL A 24 -11.99 3.37 13.47
C VAL A 24 -10.63 2.95 12.94
N VAL A 25 -10.16 3.56 11.85
CA VAL A 25 -8.84 3.26 11.28
C VAL A 25 -7.86 4.33 11.75
N TYR A 26 -6.75 3.89 12.34
CA TYR A 26 -5.67 4.77 12.80
C TYR A 26 -4.62 4.89 11.71
N VAL A 27 -4.42 6.11 11.19
CA VAL A 27 -3.46 6.42 10.14
C VAL A 27 -2.63 7.63 10.56
N TYR A 28 -1.34 7.61 10.26
CA TYR A 28 -0.45 8.75 10.48
C TYR A 28 -0.99 10.00 9.79
N LYS A 29 -1.24 11.06 10.58
CA LYS A 29 -1.84 12.32 10.12
C LYS A 29 -3.08 12.12 9.20
N LYS A 30 -3.93 11.13 9.49
CA LYS A 30 -5.10 10.70 8.70
C LYS A 30 -4.78 10.29 7.24
N GLY A 31 -3.51 10.10 6.90
CA GLY A 31 -3.07 9.87 5.52
C GLY A 31 -3.12 11.13 4.65
N GLU A 32 -3.33 12.31 5.24
CA GLU A 32 -3.47 13.55 4.46
C GLU A 32 -2.12 14.17 4.07
N HIS A 33 -1.03 13.75 4.70
CA HIS A 33 0.32 14.26 4.43
C HIS A 33 1.22 13.26 3.71
N THR A 34 0.63 12.12 3.32
CA THR A 34 1.37 11.00 2.74
C THR A 34 0.92 10.80 1.31
N TYR A 35 1.88 10.76 0.39
CA TYR A 35 1.65 10.55 -1.03
C TYR A 35 2.27 9.24 -1.48
N LYS A 36 1.49 8.46 -2.23
CA LYS A 36 1.89 7.14 -2.72
C LYS A 36 1.59 6.98 -4.20
N MET A 37 2.49 6.30 -4.89
CA MET A 37 2.40 6.02 -6.32
C MET A 37 2.37 4.50 -6.54
N PRO A 38 1.22 3.84 -6.25
CA PRO A 38 1.11 2.40 -6.32
C PRO A 38 1.25 1.91 -7.77
N ILE A 39 2.08 0.88 -7.95
CA ILE A 39 2.35 0.24 -9.25
C ILE A 39 1.86 -1.21 -9.25
N TRP A 40 1.27 -1.65 -10.37
CA TRP A 40 0.78 -3.02 -10.53
C TRP A 40 1.93 -4.01 -10.71
N VAL A 41 1.86 -5.17 -10.03
CA VAL A 41 2.91 -6.22 -10.07
C VAL A 41 3.26 -6.64 -11.50
N GLY A 42 2.25 -6.80 -12.36
CA GLY A 42 2.51 -7.27 -13.73
C GLY A 42 3.23 -6.25 -14.60
N ASP A 43 3.11 -4.95 -14.31
CA ASP A 43 3.89 -3.92 -15.00
C ASP A 43 5.33 -3.87 -14.50
N VAL A 44 5.53 -4.11 -13.19
CA VAL A 44 6.89 -4.31 -12.64
C VAL A 44 7.56 -5.50 -13.30
N ALA A 45 6.85 -6.63 -13.47
CA ALA A 45 7.40 -7.82 -14.13
C ALA A 45 7.84 -7.53 -15.57
N LYS A 46 7.02 -6.81 -16.36
CA LYS A 46 7.37 -6.37 -17.72
C LYS A 46 8.57 -5.41 -17.72
N GLY A 47 8.62 -4.50 -16.74
CA GLY A 47 9.75 -3.58 -16.55
C GLY A 47 11.06 -4.34 -16.33
N VAL A 48 11.04 -5.30 -15.40
CA VAL A 48 12.20 -6.16 -15.10
C VAL A 48 12.62 -6.98 -16.33
N GLU A 49 11.68 -7.60 -17.04
CA GLU A 49 11.96 -8.32 -18.28
C GLU A 49 12.68 -7.42 -19.30
N ARG A 50 12.19 -6.19 -19.48
CA ARG A 50 12.80 -5.24 -20.42
C ARG A 50 14.20 -4.83 -20.01
N THR A 51 14.44 -4.67 -18.71
CA THR A 51 15.78 -4.33 -18.19
C THR A 51 16.81 -5.42 -18.42
N ILE A 52 16.37 -6.68 -18.50
CA ILE A 52 17.26 -7.83 -18.80
C ILE A 52 17.62 -7.88 -20.29
N VAL A 53 16.67 -7.55 -21.16
CA VAL A 53 16.83 -7.69 -22.61
C VAL A 53 17.61 -6.52 -23.23
N ASP A 54 17.45 -5.30 -22.71
CA ASP A 54 18.06 -4.11 -23.31
C ASP A 54 19.50 -3.85 -22.80
N PRO A 55 20.54 -3.92 -23.66
CA PRO A 55 21.91 -3.67 -23.24
C PRO A 55 22.17 -2.21 -22.81
N HIS A 56 21.33 -1.25 -23.19
CA HIS A 56 21.50 0.17 -22.83
C HIS A 56 21.11 0.48 -21.38
N VAL A 57 20.55 -0.50 -20.68
CA VAL A 57 20.04 -0.42 -19.31
C VAL A 57 21.11 -0.77 -18.27
N ILE A 58 22.22 -1.39 -18.70
CA ILE A 58 23.27 -1.88 -17.81
C ILE A 58 23.87 -0.72 -16.99
N GLY A 59 23.91 -0.90 -15.66
CA GLY A 59 24.49 0.07 -14.73
C GLY A 59 23.60 1.29 -14.41
N LYS A 60 22.35 1.32 -14.88
CA LYS A 60 21.39 2.38 -14.59
C LYS A 60 20.38 1.95 -13.52
N THR A 61 20.04 2.88 -12.64
CA THR A 61 18.98 2.72 -11.64
C THR A 61 17.68 3.29 -12.19
N TYR A 62 16.60 2.51 -12.17
CA TYR A 62 15.28 2.94 -12.62
C TYR A 62 14.30 3.01 -11.45
N GLU A 63 13.39 3.97 -11.52
CA GLU A 63 12.30 4.10 -10.57
C GLU A 63 11.01 3.53 -11.15
N PHE A 64 10.52 2.45 -10.54
CA PHE A 64 9.25 1.81 -10.90
C PHE A 64 8.10 2.47 -10.13
N VAL A 65 7.38 3.35 -10.83
CA VAL A 65 6.35 4.20 -10.25
C VAL A 65 5.02 4.05 -10.98
N GLY A 66 3.91 4.11 -10.24
CA GLY A 66 2.56 4.08 -10.81
C GLY A 66 2.25 5.30 -11.69
N PRO A 67 1.15 5.25 -12.47
CA PRO A 67 0.78 6.33 -13.40
C PRO A 67 0.36 7.63 -12.70
N HIS A 68 -0.20 7.54 -11.51
CA HIS A 68 -0.72 8.68 -10.76
C HIS A 68 -0.20 8.71 -9.32
N CYS A 69 -0.04 9.92 -8.81
CA CYS A 69 0.26 10.18 -7.42
C CYS A 69 -1.04 10.38 -6.65
N TYR A 70 -1.29 9.51 -5.69
CA TYR A 70 -2.49 9.57 -4.87
C TYR A 70 -2.15 9.98 -3.46
N LYS A 71 -3.07 10.71 -2.84
CA LYS A 71 -3.04 10.94 -1.40
C LYS A 71 -3.38 9.62 -0.70
N LEU A 72 -2.63 9.27 0.34
CA LEU A 72 -2.87 8.03 1.08
C LEU A 72 -4.30 7.99 1.64
N SER A 73 -4.80 9.14 2.09
CA SER A 73 -6.19 9.29 2.53
C SER A 73 -7.21 8.85 1.46
N GLU A 74 -6.98 9.23 0.20
CA GLU A 74 -7.88 8.91 -0.93
C GLU A 74 -7.77 7.44 -1.32
N LEU A 75 -6.56 6.88 -1.34
CA LEU A 75 -6.34 5.45 -1.60
C LEU A 75 -7.08 4.58 -0.58
N ILE A 76 -6.97 4.93 0.71
CA ILE A 76 -7.63 4.18 1.77
C ILE A 76 -9.15 4.28 1.61
N ASP A 77 -9.70 5.47 1.37
CA ASP A 77 -11.15 5.62 1.18
C ASP A 77 -11.64 4.81 -0.02
N TYR A 78 -10.90 4.84 -1.13
CA TYR A 78 -11.20 4.04 -2.32
C TYR A 78 -11.16 2.52 -2.03
N MET A 79 -10.12 2.01 -1.34
CA MET A 79 -10.02 0.59 -0.99
C MET A 79 -11.16 0.15 -0.07
N TYR A 80 -11.52 0.98 0.91
CA TYR A 80 -12.59 0.66 1.87
C TYR A 80 -13.98 0.69 1.23
N ASP A 81 -14.20 1.60 0.28
CA ASP A 81 -15.43 1.67 -0.52
C ASP A 81 -15.59 0.41 -1.40
N ARG A 82 -14.52 0.02 -2.10
CA ARG A 82 -14.51 -1.19 -2.95
C ARG A 82 -14.61 -2.51 -2.17
N ALA A 83 -14.05 -2.57 -0.97
CA ALA A 83 -14.16 -3.74 -0.10
C ALA A 83 -15.56 -3.88 0.56
N HIS A 84 -16.51 -2.98 0.25
CA HIS A 84 -17.86 -2.96 0.81
C HIS A 84 -17.89 -3.07 2.34
N LEU A 85 -16.91 -2.47 3.03
CA LEU A 85 -16.84 -2.52 4.49
C LEU A 85 -18.05 -1.84 5.16
N SER A 86 -18.67 -0.89 4.47
CA SER A 86 -19.96 -0.29 4.84
C SER A 86 -21.11 -1.31 4.83
N SER A 87 -21.14 -2.22 3.85
CA SER A 87 -22.10 -3.33 3.78
C SER A 87 -21.80 -4.41 4.82
N ARG A 88 -20.52 -4.71 5.04
CA ARG A 88 -20.06 -5.70 6.03
C ARG A 88 -20.33 -5.24 7.48
N PHE A 89 -20.33 -3.94 7.74
CA PHE A 89 -20.57 -3.36 9.06
C PHE A 89 -21.60 -2.21 9.00
N PRO A 90 -22.90 -2.52 8.81
CA PRO A 90 -23.95 -1.51 8.55
C PRO A 90 -24.14 -0.51 9.70
N HIS A 91 -23.78 -0.87 10.94
CA HIS A 91 -23.91 -0.01 12.12
C HIS A 91 -22.62 0.72 12.51
N ARG A 92 -21.55 0.61 11.73
CA ARG A 92 -20.27 1.25 12.05
C ARG A 92 -19.86 2.20 10.93
N GLN A 93 -19.99 3.49 11.19
CA GLN A 93 -19.43 4.52 10.30
C GLN A 93 -17.90 4.41 10.31
N TYR A 94 -17.32 4.18 9.13
CA TYR A 94 -15.88 4.27 8.92
C TYR A 94 -15.38 5.66 9.33
N ARG A 95 -14.38 5.72 10.22
CA ARG A 95 -13.77 6.97 10.67
C ARG A 95 -12.25 6.83 10.73
N ARG A 96 -11.55 7.76 10.09
CA ARG A 96 -10.09 7.89 10.21
C ARG A 96 -9.72 8.72 11.44
N ARG A 97 -8.79 8.23 12.24
CA ARG A 97 -8.18 8.98 13.34
C ARG A 97 -6.66 9.05 13.16
N ASN A 98 -6.09 10.09 13.76
CA ASN A 98 -4.65 10.19 13.88
C ASN A 98 -4.10 9.06 14.72
N LEU A 99 -2.89 8.63 14.37
CA LEU A 99 -2.15 7.61 15.08
C LEU A 99 -1.84 8.09 16.51
N ASN A 100 -2.35 7.36 17.50
CA ASN A 100 -2.22 7.71 18.92
C ASN A 100 -1.16 6.81 19.59
N TYR A 101 -0.60 7.27 20.71
CA TYR A 101 0.35 6.48 21.50
C TYR A 101 -0.26 5.12 21.94
N LEU A 102 -1.54 5.10 22.30
CA LEU A 102 -2.26 3.87 22.65
C LEU A 102 -2.34 2.88 21.48
N TYR A 103 -2.55 3.37 20.26
CA TYR A 103 -2.55 2.52 19.07
C TYR A 103 -1.16 1.93 18.83
N ARG A 104 -0.11 2.74 19.01
CA ARG A 104 1.27 2.27 18.90
C ARG A 104 1.59 1.18 19.94
N ALA A 105 1.15 1.35 21.19
CA ALA A 105 1.29 0.34 22.24
C ALA A 105 0.52 -0.94 21.89
N TYR A 106 -0.68 -0.83 21.33
CA TYR A 106 -1.46 -1.97 20.84
C TYR A 106 -0.72 -2.74 19.73
N VAL A 107 -0.17 -2.04 18.74
CA VAL A 107 0.60 -2.70 17.67
C VAL A 107 1.84 -3.38 18.23
N SER A 108 2.58 -2.73 19.13
CA SER A 108 3.73 -3.37 19.80
C SER A 108 3.32 -4.63 20.57
N ALA A 109 2.18 -4.58 21.28
CA ALA A 109 1.66 -5.72 22.03
C ALA A 109 1.25 -6.89 21.11
N LEU A 110 0.66 -6.59 19.96
CA LEU A 110 0.38 -7.59 18.94
C LEU A 110 1.65 -8.20 18.36
N GLU A 111 2.68 -7.39 18.09
CA GLU A 111 3.91 -7.80 17.41
C GLU A 111 4.80 -8.71 18.29
N LEU A 112 4.76 -8.53 19.61
CA LEU A 112 5.56 -9.29 20.58
C LEU A 112 5.44 -10.82 20.48
N PRO A 113 4.24 -11.43 20.51
CA PRO A 113 4.11 -12.88 20.38
C PRO A 113 4.60 -13.38 19.02
N TYR A 114 4.34 -12.68 17.92
CA TYR A 114 4.83 -13.08 16.59
C TYR A 114 6.36 -13.07 16.52
N LYS A 115 7.02 -12.08 17.12
CA LYS A 115 8.48 -12.05 17.25
C LYS A 115 9.02 -13.21 18.09
N PHE A 116 8.36 -13.50 19.21
CA PHE A 116 8.75 -14.61 20.08
C PHE A 116 8.66 -15.96 19.37
N PHE A 117 7.57 -16.20 18.62
CA PHE A 117 7.36 -17.41 17.83
C PHE A 117 8.03 -17.40 16.45
N ARG A 118 8.84 -16.39 16.13
CA ARG A 118 9.52 -16.23 14.82
C ARG A 118 8.57 -16.32 13.62
N ASN A 119 7.34 -15.83 13.77
CA ASN A 119 6.32 -15.81 12.73
C ASN A 119 6.19 -14.36 12.21
N PRO A 120 5.99 -14.11 10.90
CA PRO A 120 5.62 -12.78 10.42
C PRO A 120 4.39 -12.24 11.15
N SER A 121 4.55 -11.06 11.74
CA SER A 121 3.41 -10.34 12.33
C SER A 121 2.53 -9.80 11.20
N PRO A 122 1.19 -9.94 11.29
CA PRO A 122 0.28 -9.31 10.34
C PRO A 122 0.34 -7.77 10.41
N LEU A 123 0.86 -7.22 11.51
CA LEU A 123 1.03 -5.79 11.70
C LEU A 123 2.33 -5.48 12.44
N SER A 124 3.16 -4.61 11.87
CA SER A 124 4.42 -4.16 12.51
C SER A 124 4.53 -2.65 12.49
N LEU A 125 5.19 -2.10 13.51
CA LEU A 125 5.44 -0.66 13.59
C LEU A 125 6.37 -0.16 12.48
N GLU A 126 7.30 -1.00 12.06
CA GLU A 126 8.22 -0.71 10.96
C GLU A 126 7.45 -0.57 9.65
N TRP A 127 6.53 -1.50 9.37
CA TRP A 127 5.72 -1.45 8.18
C TRP A 127 4.76 -0.26 8.17
N ILE A 128 4.16 0.08 9.32
CA ILE A 128 3.38 1.31 9.48
C ILE A 128 4.21 2.54 9.12
N ARG A 129 5.45 2.62 9.63
CA ARG A 129 6.33 3.76 9.35
C ARG A 129 6.68 3.84 7.87
N VAL A 130 7.02 2.71 7.25
CA VAL A 130 7.36 2.66 5.83
C VAL A 130 6.15 3.05 4.99
N VAL A 131 4.98 2.45 5.21
CA VAL A 131 3.81 2.68 4.35
C VAL A 131 3.17 4.06 4.60
N GLU A 132 3.05 4.50 5.86
CA GLU A 132 2.28 5.70 6.19
C GLU A 132 3.13 6.95 6.41
N CYS A 133 4.39 6.83 6.82
CA CYS A 133 5.21 8.00 7.14
C CYS A 133 6.18 8.40 6.01
N THR A 134 6.35 7.57 4.97
CA THR A 134 7.23 7.89 3.84
C THR A 134 6.42 8.35 2.63
N ASN A 135 6.94 9.34 1.91
CA ASN A 135 6.38 9.81 0.65
C ASN A 135 7.13 9.20 -0.52
N ASP A 136 6.39 8.82 -1.54
CA ASP A 136 6.98 8.41 -2.80
C ASP A 136 7.28 9.69 -3.60
N VAL A 137 8.55 10.08 -3.61
CA VAL A 137 9.06 11.25 -4.34
C VAL A 137 10.04 10.76 -5.39
N LEU A 138 9.82 11.13 -6.64
CA LEU A 138 10.73 10.82 -7.74
C LEU A 138 12.08 11.50 -7.49
N THR A 139 13.16 10.73 -7.54
CA THR A 139 14.51 11.29 -7.34
C THR A 139 15.09 11.90 -8.62
N GLY A 140 14.39 11.72 -9.75
CA GLY A 140 14.85 12.14 -11.08
C GLY A 140 15.57 11.03 -11.85
N CYS A 141 15.59 9.81 -11.32
CA CYS A 141 16.02 8.64 -12.07
C CYS A 141 15.07 8.34 -13.24
N PRO A 142 15.56 7.67 -14.29
CA PRO A 142 14.73 7.25 -15.40
C PRO A 142 13.61 6.31 -14.95
N THR A 143 12.46 6.41 -15.61
CA THR A 143 11.22 5.71 -15.25
C THR A 143 10.90 4.60 -16.25
N MET A 144 9.78 3.91 -16.07
CA MET A 144 9.30 2.90 -17.03
C MET A 144 9.04 3.46 -18.44
N GLN A 145 8.76 4.76 -18.55
CA GLN A 145 8.57 5.39 -19.85
C GLN A 145 9.87 5.31 -20.68
N ASP A 146 11.03 5.44 -20.03
CA ASP A 146 12.34 5.34 -20.67
C ASP A 146 12.69 3.91 -21.08
N LEU A 147 12.06 2.91 -20.44
CA LEU A 147 12.12 1.49 -20.84
C LEU A 147 11.15 1.16 -21.99
N GLY A 148 10.38 2.14 -22.48
CA GLY A 148 9.38 1.97 -23.53
C GLY A 148 8.04 1.40 -23.05
N ILE A 149 7.81 1.36 -21.73
CA ILE A 149 6.55 0.91 -21.13
C ILE A 149 5.74 2.15 -20.75
N THR A 150 4.85 2.56 -21.65
CA THR A 150 4.07 3.80 -21.50
C THR A 150 2.66 3.57 -20.96
N ARG A 151 2.08 2.40 -21.21
CA ARG A 151 0.72 2.05 -20.75
C ARG A 151 0.78 1.25 -19.46
N LEU A 152 0.74 1.96 -18.35
CA LEU A 152 0.65 1.37 -17.01
C LEU A 152 -0.80 1.13 -16.63
N VAL A 153 -1.02 0.09 -15.84
CA VAL A 153 -2.33 -0.25 -15.30
C VAL A 153 -2.69 0.74 -14.19
N GLU A 154 -3.87 1.34 -14.33
CA GLU A 154 -4.43 2.24 -13.33
C GLU A 154 -4.87 1.48 -12.07
N PHE A 155 -4.61 2.12 -10.91
CA PHE A 155 -5.00 1.59 -9.60
C PHE A 155 -6.51 1.39 -9.49
N GLU A 156 -7.29 2.28 -10.09
CA GLU A 156 -8.75 2.22 -10.04
C GLU A 156 -9.34 1.02 -10.78
N LEU A 157 -8.62 0.46 -11.75
CA LEU A 157 -9.10 -0.65 -12.56
C LEU A 157 -8.83 -2.00 -11.87
N THR A 158 -7.61 -2.19 -11.36
CA THR A 158 -7.17 -3.47 -10.80
C THR A 158 -7.14 -3.50 -9.27
N GLY A 159 -6.77 -2.39 -8.62
CA GLY A 159 -6.71 -2.29 -7.16
C GLY A 159 -8.08 -2.52 -6.52
N GLY A 160 -9.14 -1.96 -7.11
CA GLY A 160 -10.52 -2.18 -6.64
C GLY A 160 -10.98 -3.64 -6.73
N LYS A 161 -10.57 -4.37 -7.77
CA LYS A 161 -10.88 -5.81 -7.92
C LYS A 161 -10.16 -6.65 -6.86
N HIS A 162 -8.90 -6.31 -6.57
CA HIS A 162 -8.12 -7.00 -5.54
C HIS A 162 -8.61 -6.69 -4.13
N ALA A 163 -9.16 -5.49 -3.88
CA ALA A 163 -9.74 -5.13 -2.60
C ALA A 163 -11.06 -5.87 -2.27
N TYR A 164 -11.71 -6.47 -3.27
CA TYR A 164 -12.96 -7.22 -3.10
C TYR A 164 -12.74 -8.68 -2.65
N LEU A 165 -11.62 -9.28 -3.04
CA LEU A 165 -11.29 -10.69 -2.78
C LEU A 165 -10.88 -10.90 -1.31
#